data_AF-A0A965GTT0-F1
#
_entry.id   AF-A0A965GTT0-F1
#
_cell.length_a   1.000
_cell.length_b   1.000
_cell.length_c   1.000
_cell.angle_alpha   90.00
_cell.angle_beta   90.00
_cell.angle_gamma   90.00
#
_symmetry.space_group_name_H-M   'P 1'
#
loop_
_entity.id
_entity.type
_entity.pdbx_description
1 polymer ?
#
loop_
_entity_poly.entity_id
_entity_poly.type
_entity_poly.pdbx_seq_one_letter_code
_entity_poly.pdbx_strand_id
1 'polypeptide(L)'
;MARTERAPRGPFKAFRLRLRKLKSKNVFLAFFLDTIIILASALLISFLIKSYLLRSFYIPSGSMFDTLQINDRIVVNELVPNVVPLERGDVVVFKDPGGWLSFQPEKKPNTTLGHISEWLLSVTGLSSPDNDQHLVKRVIGKGGDHVVCCDAKQRITINGAPIDEPYLAEGSEASRTPFDVVVPKGSFWVMGDNRG
;
A
#
# COMPACT_ATOMS: atom_id res chain seq x y z
N MET A 1 -34.39 -28.53 -44.16
CA MET A 1 -33.70 -28.48 -42.84
C MET A 1 -32.92 -27.18 -42.75
N ALA A 2 -33.47 -26.16 -42.08
CA ALA A 2 -32.82 -24.86 -41.93
C ALA A 2 -31.90 -24.88 -40.69
N ARG A 3 -30.59 -24.71 -40.91
CA ARG A 3 -29.56 -24.68 -39.86
C ARG A 3 -29.57 -23.27 -39.26
N THR A 4 -30.24 -23.10 -38.13
CA THR A 4 -30.24 -21.85 -37.36
C THR A 4 -28.83 -21.57 -36.83
N GLU A 5 -28.14 -20.60 -37.43
CA GLU A 5 -26.88 -20.09 -36.89
C GLU A 5 -27.15 -19.44 -35.53
N ARG A 6 -26.69 -20.09 -34.46
CA ARG A 6 -26.78 -19.55 -33.10
C ARG A 6 -25.88 -18.33 -32.99
N ALA A 7 -26.48 -17.16 -32.76
CA ALA A 7 -25.76 -15.93 -32.47
C ALA A 7 -24.77 -16.13 -31.30
N PRO A 8 -23.54 -15.56 -31.38
CA PRO A 8 -22.53 -15.73 -30.36
C PRO A 8 -22.98 -15.07 -29.05
N ARG A 9 -23.27 -15.90 -28.04
CA ARG A 9 -23.57 -15.46 -26.67
C ARG A 9 -22.28 -14.95 -26.03
N GLY A 10 -22.19 -13.63 -25.83
CA GLY A 10 -21.16 -12.96 -25.02
C GLY A 10 -20.51 -11.76 -25.74
N PRO A 11 -20.44 -10.57 -25.08
CA PRO A 11 -19.92 -9.34 -25.70
C PRO A 11 -18.48 -9.51 -26.21
N PHE A 12 -17.67 -10.31 -25.52
CA PHE A 12 -16.29 -10.61 -25.90
C PHE A 12 -16.17 -11.44 -27.19
N LYS A 13 -17.09 -12.36 -27.49
CA LYS A 13 -17.04 -13.17 -28.73
C LYS A 13 -17.37 -12.36 -29.98
N ALA A 14 -18.38 -11.51 -29.89
CA ALA A 14 -18.76 -10.61 -30.97
C ALA A 14 -17.64 -9.61 -31.31
N PHE A 15 -16.99 -9.05 -30.27
CA PHE A 15 -15.81 -8.19 -30.43
C PHE A 15 -14.64 -8.92 -31.09
N ARG A 16 -14.32 -10.14 -30.64
CA ARG A 16 -13.24 -10.96 -31.20
C ARG A 16 -13.48 -11.31 -32.67
N LEU A 17 -14.73 -11.60 -33.07
CA LEU A 17 -15.10 -11.86 -34.45
C LEU A 17 -14.96 -10.61 -35.34
N ARG A 18 -15.34 -9.43 -34.81
CA ARG A 18 -15.22 -8.15 -35.52
C ARG A 18 -13.76 -7.78 -35.76
N LEU A 19 -12.90 -7.96 -34.76
CA LEU A 19 -11.45 -7.83 -34.87
C LEU A 19 -10.86 -8.79 -35.91
N ARG A 20 -11.27 -10.06 -35.91
CA ARG A 20 -10.78 -11.07 -36.88
C ARG A 20 -11.14 -10.73 -38.32
N LYS A 21 -12.34 -10.17 -38.55
CA LYS A 21 -12.82 -9.74 -39.87
C LYS A 21 -12.02 -8.54 -40.41
N LEU A 22 -11.71 -7.57 -39.54
CA LEU A 22 -10.85 -6.41 -39.86
C LEU A 22 -9.39 -6.82 -40.13
N LYS A 23 -8.88 -7.78 -39.35
CA LYS A 23 -7.50 -8.31 -39.45
C LYS A 23 -7.25 -9.09 -40.76
N SER A 24 -8.27 -9.70 -41.34
CA SER A 24 -8.16 -10.60 -42.51
C SER A 24 -7.92 -9.92 -43.86
N LYS A 25 -8.04 -8.59 -43.95
CA LYS A 25 -7.92 -7.86 -45.23
C LYS A 25 -6.58 -7.16 -45.44
N ASN A 26 -5.88 -6.76 -44.38
CA ASN A 26 -4.62 -6.01 -44.45
C ASN A 26 -3.59 -6.56 -43.44
N VAL A 27 -2.54 -7.23 -43.94
CA VAL A 27 -1.46 -7.80 -43.12
C VAL A 27 -0.76 -6.74 -42.26
N PHE A 28 -0.59 -5.53 -42.81
CA PHE A 28 0.04 -4.42 -42.09
C PHE A 28 -0.84 -3.90 -40.93
N LEU A 29 -2.16 -3.82 -41.14
CA LEU A 29 -3.12 -3.44 -40.10
C LEU A 29 -3.19 -4.51 -39.00
N ALA A 30 -3.09 -5.77 -39.39
CA ALA A 30 -3.06 -6.91 -38.48
C ALA A 30 -1.84 -6.88 -37.56
N PHE A 31 -0.67 -6.57 -38.11
CA PHE A 31 0.57 -6.41 -37.36
C PHE A 31 0.46 -5.24 -36.36
N PHE A 32 -0.01 -4.08 -36.81
CA PHE A 32 -0.16 -2.90 -35.94
C PHE A 32 -1.15 -3.11 -34.80
N LEU A 33 -2.29 -3.76 -35.07
CA LEU A 33 -3.28 -4.11 -34.05
C LEU A 33 -2.70 -5.06 -33.00
N ASP A 34 -1.92 -6.07 -33.39
CA ASP A 34 -1.30 -6.98 -32.43
C ASP A 34 -0.27 -6.27 -31.56
N THR A 35 0.58 -5.43 -32.15
CA THR A 35 1.56 -4.63 -31.40
C THR A 35 0.89 -3.70 -30.40
N ILE A 36 -0.18 -3.00 -30.82
CA ILE A 36 -0.96 -2.13 -29.94
C ILE A 36 -1.63 -2.92 -28.82
N ILE A 37 -2.22 -4.09 -29.10
CA ILE A 37 -2.86 -4.92 -28.07
C ILE A 37 -1.84 -5.39 -27.04
N ILE A 38 -0.66 -5.83 -27.47
CA ILE A 38 0.41 -6.27 -26.57
C ILE A 38 0.84 -5.10 -25.68
N LEU A 39 1.17 -3.95 -26.27
CA LEU A 39 1.55 -2.73 -25.53
C LEU A 39 0.46 -2.28 -24.55
N ALA A 40 -0.79 -2.21 -25.01
CA ALA A 40 -1.93 -1.82 -24.18
C ALA A 40 -2.16 -2.81 -23.04
N SER A 41 -2.02 -4.11 -23.28
CA SER A 41 -2.15 -5.13 -22.23
C SER A 41 -1.04 -5.03 -21.19
N ALA A 42 0.21 -4.81 -21.61
CA ALA A 42 1.34 -4.62 -20.71
C ALA A 42 1.17 -3.35 -19.87
N LEU A 43 0.73 -2.25 -20.48
CA LEU A 43 0.42 -1.00 -19.78
C LEU A 43 -0.73 -1.17 -18.79
N LEU A 44 -1.80 -1.87 -19.18
CA LEU A 44 -2.94 -2.13 -18.30
C LEU A 44 -2.53 -2.99 -17.09
N ILE A 45 -1.77 -4.05 -17.31
CA ILE A 45 -1.26 -4.90 -16.22
C ILE A 45 -0.36 -4.07 -15.30
N SER A 46 0.57 -3.28 -15.86
CA SER A 46 1.45 -2.40 -15.08
C SER A 46 0.65 -1.38 -14.26
N PHE A 47 -0.38 -0.77 -14.85
CA PHE A 47 -1.28 0.15 -14.17
C PHE A 47 -2.04 -0.52 -13.03
N LEU A 48 -2.59 -1.72 -13.24
CA LEU A 48 -3.32 -2.44 -12.19
C LEU A 48 -2.39 -2.84 -11.02
N ILE A 49 -1.19 -3.33 -11.32
CA ILE A 49 -0.22 -3.69 -10.28
C ILE A 49 0.16 -2.45 -9.46
N LYS A 50 0.49 -1.33 -10.11
CA LYS A 50 0.89 -0.10 -9.43
C LYS A 50 -0.26 0.60 -8.71
N SER A 51 -1.48 0.48 -9.23
CA SER A 51 -2.65 1.12 -8.64
C SER A 51 -3.20 0.36 -7.43
N TYR A 52 -3.04 -0.97 -7.36
CA TYR A 52 -3.74 -1.79 -6.38
C TYR A 52 -2.86 -2.70 -5.52
N LEU A 53 -1.63 -3.01 -5.93
CA LEU A 53 -0.79 -3.97 -5.18
C LEU A 53 0.31 -3.30 -4.37
N LEU A 54 0.95 -2.28 -4.94
CA LEU A 54 2.20 -1.75 -4.40
C LEU A 54 2.19 -0.23 -4.44
N ARG A 55 2.08 0.40 -3.26
CA ARG A 55 2.27 1.83 -3.11
C ARG A 55 3.65 2.10 -2.52
N SER A 56 4.40 3.01 -3.14
CA SER A 56 5.72 3.38 -2.63
C SER A 56 5.61 4.62 -1.77
N PHE A 57 6.07 4.54 -0.54
CA PHE A 57 6.12 5.65 0.40
C PHE A 57 7.57 5.99 0.73
N TYR A 58 7.80 7.26 1.03
CA TYR A 58 9.05 7.77 1.54
C TYR A 58 8.88 8.02 3.05
N ILE A 59 9.88 7.68 3.87
CA ILE A 59 9.81 7.83 5.33
C ILE A 59 10.36 9.21 5.75
N PRO A 60 9.50 10.15 6.20
CA PRO A 60 9.94 11.49 6.58
C PRO A 60 10.43 11.58 8.03
N SER A 61 10.23 10.55 8.86
CA SER A 61 10.48 10.61 10.31
C SER A 61 11.23 9.40 10.85
N GLY A 62 12.09 9.64 11.86
CA GLY A 62 12.86 8.62 12.58
C GLY A 62 12.10 7.93 13.71
N SER A 63 10.76 7.81 13.64
CA SER A 63 10.02 7.10 14.71
C SER A 63 10.18 5.57 14.65
N MET A 64 10.73 5.08 13.55
CA MET A 64 11.14 3.70 13.31
C MET A 64 12.67 3.59 13.20
N PHE A 65 13.42 4.58 13.72
CA PHE A 65 14.89 4.61 13.67
C PHE A 65 15.45 3.30 14.24
N ASP A 66 16.47 2.75 13.58
CA ASP A 66 17.01 1.37 13.64
C ASP A 66 16.35 0.32 12.75
N THR A 67 15.03 0.41 12.48
CA THR A 67 14.36 -0.45 11.49
C THR A 67 14.26 0.23 10.11
N LEU A 68 13.91 1.52 10.08
CA LEU A 68 13.78 2.33 8.86
C LEU A 68 14.56 3.63 9.04
N GLN A 69 15.42 3.93 8.08
CA GLN A 69 16.21 5.16 8.07
C GLN A 69 15.41 6.32 7.46
N ILE A 70 15.79 7.54 7.84
CA ILE A 70 15.21 8.74 7.24
C ILE A 70 15.63 8.78 5.77
N ASN A 71 14.68 9.02 4.88
CA ASN A 71 14.80 8.93 3.43
C ASN A 71 14.64 7.53 2.81
N ASP A 72 14.37 6.49 3.61
CA ASP A 72 14.11 5.18 3.04
C ASP A 72 12.83 5.17 2.22
N ARG A 73 12.87 4.36 1.17
CA ARG A 73 11.75 4.12 0.27
C ARG A 73 11.20 2.73 0.53
N ILE A 74 9.99 2.67 1.06
CA ILE A 74 9.30 1.41 1.34
C ILE A 74 8.22 1.15 0.31
N VAL A 75 7.87 -0.12 0.14
CA VAL A 75 6.76 -0.57 -0.71
C VAL A 75 5.74 -1.26 0.18
N VAL A 76 4.51 -0.76 0.15
CA VAL A 76 3.41 -1.22 1.00
C VAL A 76 2.46 -2.07 0.20
N ASN A 77 2.05 -3.20 0.80
CA ASN A 77 1.00 -4.07 0.26
C ASN A 77 -0.37 -3.56 0.67
N GLU A 78 -1.12 -2.99 -0.28
CA GLU A 78 -2.46 -2.42 -0.08
C GLU A 78 -3.56 -3.49 0.05
N LEU A 79 -3.24 -4.78 -0.09
CA LEU A 79 -4.21 -5.88 0.12
C LEU A 79 -4.53 -6.12 1.60
N VAL A 80 -3.73 -5.55 2.50
CA VAL A 80 -3.85 -5.64 3.96
C VAL A 80 -4.59 -4.41 4.49
N PRO A 81 -5.57 -4.51 5.41
CA PRO A 81 -6.02 -5.72 6.09
C PRO A 81 -7.23 -6.43 5.42
N ASN A 82 -7.74 -5.90 4.31
CA ASN A 82 -9.04 -6.32 3.77
C ASN A 82 -9.07 -7.76 3.25
N VAL A 83 -7.96 -8.23 2.67
CA VAL A 83 -7.84 -9.57 2.07
C VAL A 83 -6.93 -10.46 2.91
N VAL A 84 -5.88 -9.88 3.49
CA VAL A 84 -4.90 -10.58 4.34
C VAL A 84 -4.93 -9.93 5.73
N PRO A 85 -5.09 -10.72 6.82
CA PRO A 85 -5.14 -10.17 8.17
C PRO A 85 -3.78 -9.60 8.60
N LEU A 86 -3.83 -8.51 9.36
CA LEU A 86 -2.67 -7.96 10.07
C LEU A 86 -2.36 -8.80 11.30
N GLU A 87 -1.08 -9.08 11.50
CA GLU A 87 -0.58 -9.80 12.66
C GLU A 87 0.36 -8.93 13.51
N ARG A 88 0.65 -9.42 14.72
CA ARG A 88 1.57 -8.75 15.64
C ARG A 88 2.97 -8.77 15.04
N GLY A 89 3.67 -7.65 15.17
CA GLY A 89 4.99 -7.44 14.58
C GLY A 89 4.95 -6.84 13.18
N ASP A 90 3.81 -6.79 12.49
CA ASP A 90 3.73 -6.15 11.18
C ASP A 90 3.99 -4.63 11.28
N VAL A 91 4.70 -4.08 10.30
CA VAL A 91 4.90 -2.64 10.16
C VAL A 91 3.82 -2.09 9.23
N VAL A 92 3.03 -1.15 9.73
CA VAL A 92 1.88 -0.60 9.04
C VAL A 92 2.05 0.88 8.74
N VAL A 93 1.53 1.27 7.58
CA VAL A 93 1.40 2.66 7.17
C VAL A 93 -0.09 3.02 7.26
N PHE A 94 -0.42 4.05 8.01
CA PHE A 94 -1.80 4.51 8.14
C PHE A 94 -1.88 6.03 8.12
N LYS A 95 -3.00 6.56 7.63
CA LYS A 95 -3.26 7.99 7.67
C LYS A 95 -3.45 8.44 9.10
N ASP A 96 -2.81 9.54 9.47
CA ASP A 96 -2.89 10.14 10.80
C ASP A 96 -4.35 10.47 11.17
N PRO A 97 -4.94 9.77 12.16
CA PRO A 97 -6.31 10.02 12.59
C PRO A 97 -6.41 11.23 13.54
N GLY A 98 -5.31 11.65 14.16
CA GLY A 98 -5.26 12.67 15.21
C GLY A 98 -4.82 14.05 14.71
N GLY A 99 -4.33 14.16 13.48
CA GLY A 99 -3.83 15.43 12.92
C GLY A 99 -2.57 15.92 13.64
N TRP A 100 -1.76 15.01 14.14
CA TRP A 100 -0.46 15.27 14.77
C TRP A 100 0.60 15.74 13.77
N LEU A 101 0.46 15.38 12.48
CA LEU A 101 1.36 15.79 11.41
C LEU A 101 1.02 17.22 10.92
N SER A 102 2.04 18.08 10.86
CA SER A 102 1.93 19.42 10.30
C SER A 102 1.92 19.35 8.77
N PHE A 103 0.83 19.77 8.13
CA PHE A 103 0.73 19.81 6.66
C PHE A 103 1.83 20.68 6.07
N GLN A 104 2.72 20.10 5.27
CA GLN A 104 3.56 20.88 4.35
C GLN A 104 2.76 21.04 3.05
N PRO A 105 2.39 22.27 2.64
CA PRO A 105 1.71 22.46 1.38
C PRO A 105 2.64 22.12 0.22
N GLU A 106 2.38 20.99 -0.42
CA GLU A 106 2.99 20.54 -1.68
C GLU A 106 3.06 21.69 -2.70
N LYS A 107 4.27 22.01 -3.18
CA LYS A 107 4.49 23.00 -4.25
C LYS A 107 3.98 22.43 -5.58
N LYS A 108 2.68 22.62 -5.86
CA LYS A 108 2.11 22.24 -7.15
C LYS A 108 2.66 23.17 -8.26
N PRO A 109 3.14 22.63 -9.39
CA PRO A 109 3.55 23.45 -10.52
C PRO A 109 2.32 24.19 -11.10
N ASN A 110 2.52 25.42 -11.54
CA ASN A 110 1.48 26.30 -12.09
C ASN A 110 1.38 26.26 -13.63
N THR A 111 2.06 25.31 -14.28
CA THR A 111 2.17 25.21 -15.74
C THR A 111 1.57 23.90 -16.28
N THR A 112 0.93 23.98 -17.45
CA THR A 112 0.23 22.85 -18.10
C THR A 112 1.14 21.64 -18.37
N LEU A 113 2.39 21.90 -18.76
CA LEU A 113 3.38 20.85 -18.99
C LEU A 113 3.85 20.23 -17.66
N GLY A 114 3.95 21.04 -16.60
CA GLY A 114 4.22 20.58 -15.23
C GLY A 114 3.13 19.66 -14.68
N HIS A 115 1.86 19.90 -15.01
CA HIS A 115 0.77 18.99 -14.63
C HIS A 115 0.85 17.62 -15.31
N ILE A 116 1.27 17.58 -16.58
CA ILE A 116 1.43 16.31 -17.33
C ILE A 116 2.64 15.53 -16.79
N SER A 117 3.75 16.22 -16.50
CA SER A 117 4.92 15.56 -15.90
C SER A 117 4.61 15.06 -14.50
N GLU A 118 3.92 15.83 -13.65
CA GLU A 118 3.49 15.38 -12.33
C GLU A 118 2.53 14.19 -12.40
N TRP A 119 1.60 14.19 -13.36
CA TRP A 119 0.75 13.02 -13.60
C TRP A 119 1.58 11.79 -14.00
N LEU A 120 2.57 11.95 -14.87
CA LEU A 120 3.45 10.85 -15.27
C LEU A 120 4.32 10.37 -14.09
N LEU A 121 4.86 11.30 -13.29
CA LEU A 121 5.68 11.02 -12.13
C LEU A 121 4.87 10.34 -11.02
N SER A 122 3.62 10.74 -10.79
CA SER A 122 2.73 10.09 -9.83
C SER A 122 2.29 8.70 -10.29
N VAL A 123 1.98 8.51 -11.58
CA VAL A 123 1.70 7.18 -12.16
C VAL A 123 2.92 6.26 -12.09
N THR A 124 4.12 6.81 -12.24
CA THR A 124 5.35 6.04 -12.07
C THR A 124 5.72 5.82 -10.60
N GLY A 125 5.01 6.45 -9.67
CA GLY A 125 5.26 6.40 -8.22
C GLY A 125 6.47 7.23 -7.78
N LEU A 126 7.04 8.07 -8.65
CA LEU A 126 8.18 8.93 -8.35
C LEU A 126 7.79 10.18 -7.57
N SER A 127 6.56 10.68 -7.74
CA SER A 127 5.96 11.69 -6.87
C SER A 127 4.77 11.09 -6.10
N SER A 128 4.65 11.42 -4.80
CA SER A 128 3.55 10.95 -3.94
C SER A 128 3.05 12.10 -3.08
N PRO A 129 2.08 12.87 -3.58
CA PRO A 129 1.60 14.11 -2.94
C PRO A 129 0.84 13.92 -1.62
N ASP A 130 0.68 12.68 -1.15
CA ASP A 130 -0.06 12.34 0.08
C ASP A 130 0.84 11.78 1.19
N ASN A 131 2.16 11.71 1.01
CA ASN A 131 3.07 11.07 1.98
C ASN A 131 3.02 11.75 3.35
N ASP A 132 2.80 13.06 3.38
CA ASP A 132 2.90 13.89 4.58
C ASP A 132 1.76 13.68 5.60
N GLN A 133 0.76 12.87 5.26
CA GLN A 133 -0.36 12.54 6.15
C GLN A 133 -0.29 11.11 6.70
N HIS A 134 0.78 10.36 6.40
CA HIS A 134 0.90 8.96 6.78
C HIS A 134 1.94 8.75 7.88
N LEU A 135 1.61 7.86 8.81
CA LEU A 135 2.48 7.42 9.90
C LEU A 135 2.87 5.97 9.67
N VAL A 136 4.10 5.63 10.04
CA VAL A 136 4.62 4.27 10.01
C VAL A 136 4.88 3.81 11.43
N LYS A 137 4.26 2.71 11.83
CA LYS A 137 4.34 2.14 13.19
C LYS A 137 4.28 0.61 13.12
N ARG A 138 4.69 -0.07 14.18
CA ARG A 138 4.57 -1.53 14.33
C ARG A 138 3.32 -1.91 15.10
N VAL A 139 2.64 -2.95 14.66
CA VAL A 139 1.50 -3.56 15.36
C VAL A 139 2.02 -4.34 16.57
N ILE A 140 1.61 -3.92 17.76
CA ILE A 140 1.93 -4.60 19.01
C ILE A 140 0.76 -5.51 19.41
N GLY A 141 -0.47 -4.99 19.41
CA GLY A 141 -1.67 -5.73 19.78
C GLY A 141 -2.77 -5.63 18.73
N LYS A 142 -3.61 -6.67 18.66
CA LYS A 142 -4.79 -6.72 17.79
C LYS A 142 -6.08 -6.80 18.61
N GLY A 143 -7.21 -6.50 17.99
CA GLY A 143 -8.50 -6.46 18.66
C GLY A 143 -8.77 -7.67 19.57
N GLY A 144 -9.06 -7.40 20.84
CA GLY A 144 -9.23 -8.39 21.91
C GLY A 144 -8.00 -8.57 22.81
N ASP A 145 -6.82 -8.11 22.40
CA ASP A 145 -5.62 -8.18 23.23
C ASP A 145 -5.66 -7.21 24.41
N HIS A 146 -5.18 -7.67 25.56
CA HIS A 146 -4.84 -6.84 26.70
C HIS A 146 -3.34 -6.52 26.64
N VAL A 147 -2.99 -5.28 26.30
CA VAL A 147 -1.61 -4.82 26.15
C VAL A 147 -1.26 -3.91 27.31
N VAL A 148 -0.20 -4.27 28.04
CA VAL A 148 0.21 -3.56 29.25
C VAL A 148 1.70 -3.25 29.19
N CYS A 149 2.05 -1.99 29.45
CA CYS A 149 3.41 -1.59 29.81
C CYS A 149 3.46 -1.14 31.28
N CYS A 150 4.33 -1.70 32.12
CA CYS A 150 5.29 -2.76 31.81
C CYS A 150 5.45 -3.75 32.98
N ASP A 151 5.95 -4.96 32.66
CA ASP A 151 6.31 -5.96 33.68
C ASP A 151 7.52 -5.50 34.53
N ALA A 152 7.89 -6.30 35.52
CA ALA A 152 9.02 -6.00 36.41
C ALA A 152 10.38 -5.85 35.69
N LYS A 153 10.47 -6.27 34.41
CA LYS A 153 11.66 -6.17 33.56
C LYS A 153 11.52 -5.09 32.48
N GLN A 154 10.55 -4.19 32.61
CA GLN A 154 10.28 -3.11 31.64
C GLN A 154 9.89 -3.62 30.24
N ARG A 155 9.23 -4.78 30.15
CA ARG A 155 8.73 -5.33 28.89
C ARG A 155 7.23 -5.13 28.76
N ILE A 156 6.77 -4.99 27.53
CA ILE A 156 5.34 -5.08 27.21
C ILE A 156 4.87 -6.52 27.43
N THR A 157 3.65 -6.64 27.95
CA THR A 157 2.94 -7.91 28.03
C THR A 157 1.68 -7.86 27.17
N ILE A 158 1.36 -8.98 26.54
CA ILE A 158 0.11 -9.19 25.81
C ILE A 158 -0.61 -10.37 26.47
N ASN A 159 -1.81 -10.11 26.98
CA ASN A 159 -2.61 -11.09 27.73
C ASN A 159 -1.83 -11.72 28.90
N GLY A 160 -1.01 -10.90 29.58
CA GLY A 160 -0.16 -11.31 30.71
C GLY A 160 1.14 -12.02 30.33
N ALA A 161 1.36 -12.36 29.06
CA ALA A 161 2.61 -12.94 28.59
C ALA A 161 3.56 -11.85 28.10
N PRO A 162 4.82 -11.79 28.57
CA PRO A 162 5.79 -10.84 28.06
C PRO A 162 6.14 -11.16 26.61
N ILE A 163 6.32 -10.12 25.80
CA ILE A 163 6.75 -10.26 24.40
C ILE A 163 8.25 -9.99 24.25
N ASP A 164 8.83 -10.53 23.18
CA ASP A 164 10.18 -10.19 22.75
C ASP A 164 10.12 -9.10 21.68
N GLU A 165 10.93 -8.06 21.83
CA GLU A 165 10.96 -6.90 20.95
C GLU A 165 12.38 -6.70 20.39
N PRO A 166 12.88 -7.62 19.53
CA PRO A 166 14.27 -7.59 19.03
C PRO A 166 14.56 -6.41 18.08
N TYR A 167 13.52 -5.68 17.69
CA TYR A 167 13.60 -4.48 16.84
C TYR A 167 13.86 -3.20 17.64
N LEU A 168 13.82 -3.26 18.97
CA LEU A 168 14.15 -2.12 19.82
C LEU A 168 15.66 -1.92 19.88
N ALA A 169 16.09 -0.66 19.95
CA ALA A 169 17.48 -0.30 20.16
C ALA A 169 18.02 -0.96 21.44
N GLU A 170 19.29 -1.38 21.44
CA GLU A 170 19.90 -1.98 22.62
C GLU A 170 19.82 -1.04 23.83
N GLY A 171 19.30 -1.55 24.95
CA GLY A 171 19.14 -0.78 26.19
C GLY A 171 17.96 0.19 26.21
N SER A 172 17.14 0.25 25.15
CA SER A 172 15.90 1.04 25.17
C SER A 172 14.81 0.39 26.00
N GLU A 173 14.00 1.23 26.66
CA GLU A 173 12.81 0.79 27.39
C GLU A 173 11.66 0.52 26.41
N ALA A 174 10.80 -0.45 26.75
CA ALA A 174 9.63 -0.74 25.91
C ALA A 174 8.63 0.43 25.86
N SER A 175 8.49 1.22 26.93
CA SER A 175 7.79 2.51 26.86
C SER A 175 8.15 3.41 28.03
N ARG A 176 8.25 4.72 27.78
CA ARG A 176 8.43 5.74 28.82
C ARG A 176 7.15 6.07 29.59
N THR A 177 5.98 5.68 29.07
CA THR A 177 4.68 6.01 29.67
C THR A 177 3.93 4.71 29.97
N PRO A 178 3.43 4.52 31.20
CA PRO A 178 2.64 3.35 31.53
C PRO A 178 1.30 3.37 30.79
N PHE A 179 0.84 2.20 30.39
CA PHE A 179 -0.49 2.02 29.80
C PHE A 179 -1.02 0.61 30.08
N ASP A 180 -2.35 0.53 30.14
CA ASP A 180 -3.11 -0.70 30.30
C ASP A 180 -4.34 -0.56 29.38
N VAL A 181 -4.35 -1.32 28.28
CA VAL A 181 -5.35 -1.16 27.22
C VAL A 181 -5.84 -2.52 26.76
N VAL A 182 -7.17 -2.67 26.68
CA VAL A 182 -7.81 -3.74 25.90
C VAL A 182 -8.12 -3.20 24.52
N VAL A 183 -7.49 -3.77 23.49
CA VAL A 183 -7.62 -3.30 22.11
C VAL A 183 -9.05 -3.57 21.60
N PRO A 184 -9.79 -2.55 21.15
CA PRO A 184 -11.13 -2.74 20.60
C PRO A 184 -11.14 -3.65 19.37
N LYS A 185 -12.27 -4.33 19.12
CA LYS A 185 -12.44 -5.13 17.91
C LYS A 185 -12.30 -4.27 16.65
N GLY A 186 -11.56 -4.76 15.66
CA GLY A 186 -11.30 -4.02 14.42
C GLY A 186 -10.27 -2.89 14.57
N SER A 187 -9.61 -2.78 15.73
CA SER A 187 -8.54 -1.82 15.98
C SER A 187 -7.22 -2.53 16.28
N PHE A 188 -6.13 -1.77 16.20
CA PHE A 188 -4.78 -2.22 16.50
C PHE A 188 -4.13 -1.26 17.48
N TRP A 189 -3.32 -1.80 18.38
CA TRP A 189 -2.40 -1.01 19.19
C TRP A 189 -1.05 -0.98 18.47
N VAL A 190 -0.62 0.21 18.07
CA VAL A 190 0.60 0.40 17.28
C VAL A 190 1.57 1.32 18.01
N MET A 191 2.86 1.02 17.89
CA MET A 191 3.93 1.81 18.52
C MET A 191 5.08 2.01 17.52
N GLY A 192 5.82 3.11 17.65
CA GLY A 192 7.07 3.27 16.89
C GLY A 192 8.16 2.41 17.52
N ASP A 193 9.10 1.91 16.73
CA ASP A 193 10.22 1.12 17.26
C ASP A 193 11.21 2.00 18.02
N ASN A 194 11.30 3.29 17.67
CA ASN A 194 11.99 4.27 18.48
C ASN A 194 11.06 4.72 19.64
N ARG A 195 11.23 4.09 20.81
CA ARG A 195 10.36 4.25 22.00
C ARG A 195 10.64 5.48 22.85
N GLY A 196 11.52 6.38 22.40
CA GLY A 196 11.75 7.64 23.10
C GLY A 196 12.83 8.55 22.55
#